data_AF-A0A6S6RTI3-F1
#
_entry.id   AF-A0A6S6RTI3-F1
#
_cell.length_a   1.000
_cell.length_b   1.000
_cell.length_c   1.000
_cell.angle_alpha   90.00
_cell.angle_beta   90.00
_cell.angle_gamma   90.00
#
_symmetry.space_group_name_H-M   'P 1'
#
loop_
_entity.id
_entity.type
_entity.pdbx_description
1 polymer ?
#
loop_
_entity_poly.entity_id
_entity_poly.type
_entity_poly.pdbx_seq_one_letter_code
_entity_poly.pdbx_strand_id
1 'polypeptide(L)' 'MEKNIYFVIKIKTLSYNATFHKKQSIQQVIIDGGHMVEYLPTYSPDLNPIEHKWAQAKCKKRALGCDTDILFALNMV' A
#
# COMPACT_ATOMS: atom_id res chain seq x y z
N MET A 1 25.75 -3.24 -15.22
CA MET A 1 24.96 -2.16 -14.61
C MET A 1 23.45 -2.44 -14.58
N GLU A 2 22.91 -3.30 -15.46
CA GLU A 2 21.45 -3.56 -15.49
C GLU A 2 20.94 -4.49 -14.38
N LYS A 3 21.77 -5.39 -13.82
CA LYS A 3 21.35 -6.30 -12.74
C LYS A 3 21.00 -5.61 -11.41
N ASN A 4 21.46 -4.37 -11.20
CA ASN A 4 21.12 -3.58 -10.01
C ASN A 4 19.71 -2.96 -10.09
N ILE A 5 19.23 -2.63 -11.29
CA ILE A 5 17.90 -2.04 -11.49
C ILE A 5 16.81 -3.10 -11.23
N TYR A 6 17.05 -4.35 -11.66
CA TYR A 6 16.13 -5.46 -11.40
C TYR A 6 16.11 -5.91 -9.92
N PHE A 7 17.19 -5.70 -9.17
CA PHE A 7 17.23 -6.03 -7.73
C PHE A 7 16.51 -4.99 -6.87
N VAL A 8 16.53 -3.71 -7.27
CA VAL A 8 15.81 -2.61 -6.60
C VAL A 8 14.28 -2.76 -6.69
N ILE A 9 13.78 -3.58 -7.63
CA ILE A 9 12.35 -3.87 -7.82
C ILE A 9 11.84 -4.94 -6.83
N LYS A 10 12.72 -5.65 -6.09
CA LYS A 10 12.28 -6.51 -4.98
C LYS A 10 11.97 -5.63 -3.75
N ILE A 11 10.71 -5.23 -3.66
CA ILE A 11 10.00 -4.74 -2.47
C ILE A 11 10.29 -3.28 -2.06
N LYS A 12 9.78 -2.38 -2.89
CA LYS A 12 9.60 -0.96 -2.58
C LYS A 12 8.19 -0.76 -2.02
N THR A 13 8.08 -0.41 -0.74
CA THR A 13 6.81 -0.10 -0.11
C THR A 13 6.52 1.39 -0.27
N LEU A 14 5.47 1.72 -1.03
CA LEU A 14 4.98 3.08 -1.21
C LEU A 14 4.11 3.47 -0.01
N SER A 15 4.49 4.54 0.69
CA SER A 15 3.75 5.06 1.84
C SER A 15 3.24 6.48 1.59
N TYR A 16 2.06 6.78 2.14
CA TYR A 16 1.56 8.14 2.21
C TYR A 16 2.53 9.01 3.04
N ASN A 17 2.60 10.29 2.70
CA ASN A 17 3.41 11.28 3.40
C ASN A 17 2.75 11.74 4.71
N ALA A 18 2.31 10.80 5.54
CA ALA A 18 1.84 11.09 6.89
C ALA A 18 3.01 11.09 7.87
N THR A 19 3.03 12.03 8.80
CA THR A 19 4.14 12.25 9.75
C THR A 19 4.45 11.02 10.59
N PHE A 20 3.45 10.19 10.91
CA PHE A 20 3.65 8.98 11.69
C PHE A 20 4.38 7.88 10.91
N HIS A 21 4.29 7.81 9.58
CA HIS A 21 5.04 6.84 8.77
C HIS A 21 6.55 7.11 8.74
N LYS A 22 6.96 8.34 9.08
CA LYS A 22 8.36 8.77 9.14
C LYS A 22 9.04 8.49 10.47
N LYS A 23 8.37 7.81 11.40
CA LYS A 23 8.98 7.38 12.65
C LYS A 23 10.07 6.35 12.36
N GLN A 24 11.23 6.52 13.01
CA GLN A 24 12.37 5.63 12.85
C GLN A 24 12.03 4.16 13.14
N SER A 25 11.19 3.89 14.14
CA SER A 25 10.76 2.52 14.46
C SER A 25 10.02 1.84 13.31
N ILE A 26 9.18 2.57 12.59
CA ILE A 26 8.44 2.05 11.43
C ILE A 26 9.38 1.82 10.25
N GLN A 27 10.30 2.76 10.00
CA GLN A 27 11.31 2.59 8.95
C GLN A 27 12.21 1.39 9.22
N GLN A 28 12.61 1.18 10.48
CA GLN A 28 13.47 0.06 10.87
C GLN A 28 12.79 -1.28 10.61
N VAL A 29 11.52 -1.45 11.02
CA VAL A 29 10.74 -2.68 10.75
C VAL A 29 10.67 -2.98 9.25
N ILE A 30 10.50 -1.94 8.42
CA ILE A 30 10.41 -2.11 6.96
C ILE A 30 11.77 -2.51 6.37
N ILE A 31 12.86 -1.88 6.83
CA ILE A 31 14.23 -2.21 6.42
C ILE A 31 14.62 -3.63 6.87
N ASP A 32 14.29 -4.01 8.09
CA ASP A 32 14.55 -5.35 8.64
C ASP A 32 13.79 -6.44 7.87
N GLY A 33 12.63 -6.10 7.30
CA GLY A 33 11.90 -6.95 6.36
C GLY A 33 12.54 -7.06 4.96
N GLY A 34 13.66 -6.38 4.72
CA GLY A 34 14.35 -6.33 3.43
C GLY A 34 13.64 -5.43 2.41
N HIS A 35 12.95 -4.38 2.88
CA HIS A 35 12.19 -3.46 2.03
C HIS A 35 12.74 -2.05 2.13
N MET A 36 12.50 -1.25 1.10
CA MET A 36 12.79 0.19 1.11
C MET A 36 11.50 1.01 1.14
N VAL A 37 11.49 2.07 1.93
CA VAL A 37 10.37 3.01 2.03
C VAL A 37 10.57 4.17 1.08
N GLU A 38 9.57 4.43 0.25
CA GLU A 38 9.47 5.67 -0.50
C GLU A 38 8.17 6.40 -0.16
N TYR A 39 8.30 7.71 0.09
CA TYR A 39 7.18 8.57 0.43
C TYR A 39 6.65 9.25 -0.83
N LEU A 40 5.34 9.18 -1.01
CA LEU A 40 4.64 9.92 -2.06
C LEU A 40 4.72 11.44 -1.83
N PRO A 41 4.59 12.27 -2.88
CA PRO A 41 4.42 13.71 -2.71
C PRO A 41 3.14 14.00 -1.90
N THR A 42 3.14 15.13 -1.19
CA THR A 42 1.97 15.57 -0.43
C THR A 42 0.79 15.77 -1.38
N TYR A 43 -0.39 15.29 -0.99
CA TYR A 43 -1.63 15.39 -1.78
C TYR A 43 -1.55 14.75 -3.17
N SER A 44 -0.89 13.59 -3.31
CA SER A 44 -0.90 12.79 -4.54
C SER A 44 -1.69 11.49 -4.40
N PRO A 45 -3.02 11.53 -4.17
CA PRO A 45 -3.84 10.33 -4.06
C PRO A 45 -3.83 9.49 -5.35
N ASP A 46 -3.72 10.15 -6.51
CA ASP A 46 -3.66 9.48 -7.82
C ASP A 46 -2.42 8.59 -7.99
N LEU A 47 -1.36 8.87 -7.23
CA LEU A 47 -0.12 8.09 -7.25
C LEU A 47 -0.15 6.90 -6.27
N ASN A 48 -1.23 6.72 -5.51
CA ASN A 48 -1.35 5.58 -4.62
C ASN A 48 -2.18 4.45 -5.26
N PRO A 49 -1.54 3.34 -5.70
CA PRO A 49 -2.25 2.24 -6.34
C PRO A 49 -3.29 1.56 -5.44
N ILE A 50 -3.24 1.74 -4.11
CA ILE A 50 -4.24 1.20 -3.18
C ILE A 50 -5.60 1.90 -3.29
N GLU A 51 -5.64 3.17 -3.73
CA GLU A 51 -6.90 3.93 -3.84
C GLU A 51 -7.86 3.27 -4.83
N HIS A 52 -7.34 2.72 -5.93
CA HIS A 52 -8.14 1.95 -6.89
C HIS A 52 -8.70 0.68 -6.26
N LYS A 53 -7.93 -0.02 -5.42
CA LYS A 53 -8.40 -1.21 -4.69
C LYS A 53 -9.49 -0.85 -3.69
N TRP A 54 -9.36 0.27 -2.98
CA TRP A 54 -10.41 0.78 -2.09
C TRP A 54 -11.68 1.18 -2.86
N ALA A 55 -11.55 1.79 -4.03
CA ALA A 55 -12.70 2.11 -4.88
C ALA A 55 -13.45 0.84 -5.30
N GLN A 56 -12.73 -0.20 -5.70
CA GLN A 56 -13.30 -1.52 -6.04
C GLN A 56 -14.02 -2.16 -4.84
N ALA A 57 -13.38 -2.19 -3.66
CA ALA A 57 -13.99 -2.73 -2.45
C ALA A 57 -15.27 -1.98 -2.07
N LYS A 58 -15.24 -0.63 -2.10
CA LYS A 58 -16.42 0.20 -1.83
C LYS A 58 -17.55 -0.05 -2.84
N CYS A 59 -17.23 -0.26 -4.11
CA CYS A 59 -18.20 -0.60 -5.14
C CYS A 59 -18.88 -1.95 -4.83
N LYS A 60 -18.08 -2.99 -4.55
CA LYS A 60 -18.59 -4.32 -4.18
C LYS A 60 -19.46 -4.28 -2.93
N LYS A 61 -19.06 -3.52 -1.90
CA LYS A 61 -19.86 -3.32 -0.68
C LYS A 61 -21.24 -2.77 -1.01
N ARG A 62 -21.31 -1.70 -1.82
CA ARG A 62 -22.59 -1.09 -2.22
C ARG A 62 -23.46 -2.03 -3.05
N ALA A 63 -22.85 -2.83 -3.93
CA ALA A 63 -23.56 -3.77 -4.78
C ALA A 63 -24.15 -4.95 -3.97
N LEU A 64 -23.41 -5.47 -2.99
CA LEU A 64 -23.83 -6.61 -2.17
C LEU A 64 -24.70 -6.21 -0.98
N GLY A 65 -24.70 -4.94 -0.58
CA GLY A 65 -25.39 -4.46 0.62
C GLY A 65 -24.90 -5.14 1.91
N CYS A 66 -23.71 -5.75 1.87
CA CYS A 66 -23.19 -6.58 2.95
C CYS A 66 -22.28 -5.77 3.88
N ASP A 67 -22.07 -6.32 5.08
CA ASP A 67 -21.10 -5.76 6.01
C ASP A 67 -19.67 -5.87 5.46
N THR A 68 -18.79 -5.01 5.98
CA THR A 68 -17.37 -4.95 5.62
C THR A 68 -16.65 -6.27 5.91
N ASP A 69 -16.99 -6.95 7.01
CA ASP A 69 -16.35 -8.21 7.39
C ASP A 69 -16.70 -9.34 6.41
N ILE A 70 -17.96 -9.38 5.98
CA ILE A 70 -18.46 -10.31 4.96
C ILE A 70 -17.78 -10.01 3.61
N LEU A 71 -17.62 -8.74 3.26
CA LEU A 71 -16.95 -8.35 2.02
C LEU A 71 -15.51 -8.85 1.96
N PHE A 72 -14.76 -8.74 3.05
CA PHE A 72 -13.38 -9.23 3.11
C PHE A 72 -13.33 -10.75 3.10
N ALA A 73 -14.20 -11.44 3.85
CA ALA A 73 -14.27 -12.89 3.86
C ALA A 73 -14.60 -13.50 2.47
N LEU A 74 -15.41 -12.82 1.66
CA LEU A 74 -15.78 -13.28 0.31
C LEU A 74 -14.74 -12.96 -0.78
N ASN A 75 -13.79 -12.06 -0.51
CA ASN A 75 -12.83 -11.57 -1.52
C ASN A 75 -11.36 -11.82 -1.17
N MET A 76 -11.06 -12.46 -0.03
CA MET A 76 -9.73 -12.99 0.26
C MET A 76 -9.59 -14.41 -0.31
N VAL A 77 -9.17 -14.48 -1.58
CA VAL A 77 -8.58 -15.66 -2.24
C VAL A 77 -7.29 -15.20 -2.92
#